data_AF-A0A8U0UR99-F1
#
_entry.id   AF-A0A8U0UR99-F1
#
_cell.length_a   1.000
_cell.length_b   1.000
_cell.length_c   1.000
_cell.angle_alpha   90.00
_cell.angle_beta   90.00
_cell.angle_gamma   90.00
#
_symmetry.space_group_name_H-M   'P 1'
#
loop_
_entity.id
_entity.type
_entity.pdbx_description
1 polymer ?
#
loop_
_entity_poly.entity_id
_entity_poly.type
_entity_poly.pdbx_seq_one_letter_code
_entity_poly.pdbx_strand_id
1 'polypeptide(L)'
;MRRLAPASFLSRGFFVPAAVRGRKVYADGLCRRWARGWRFRDEVVSENPGGAPQGKGSQAGRNLRLFVCTLTGNTGIIFIMPTVVVMDVSLSMTRPVSIEGSEEYQRKHLAAHGLTMLFEHMATNYKLEFTALVVFSSLWELMVPFTRDYNTLQEALSNMDDYDKTCLESALVGVCNIVQQEWGGAIPCQVVLVTDGCLGIGRGSLRHSLATHSQRGESNRFPLPFPFPSKLYIMCMANLEELQSTDSLDCLERLIDLNNGEGQIFTIDGPLCLKNVQSMFGKLIDLAYTPFHAVLKCGHLTADVQVFPRPEPFVVDEEIDPIPKVINTDLEIVGFIDIADISSPPVLSRHLVLPIALNKEGDEVGTGITDDNEDENSANQIAGKIPNFCVLLHGSLKVEGMVAIVQLGKEEVTDHLLAITWG
;
A
#
# COMPACT_ATOMS: atom_id res chain seq x y z
N MET A 1 11.11 -72.24 -5.98
CA MET A 1 10.93 -72.03 -7.44
C MET A 1 9.99 -70.83 -7.59
N ARG A 2 10.17 -69.84 -8.48
CA ARG A 2 11.10 -69.66 -9.61
C ARG A 2 11.84 -68.30 -9.50
N ARG A 3 12.97 -68.16 -10.20
CA ARG A 3 13.52 -66.84 -10.57
C ARG A 3 12.76 -66.30 -11.78
N LEU A 4 12.69 -64.97 -11.94
CA LEU A 4 12.85 -64.28 -13.22
C LEU A 4 13.29 -62.81 -12.98
N ALA A 5 14.33 -62.42 -13.69
CA ALA A 5 14.87 -61.07 -13.92
C ALA A 5 15.12 -60.99 -15.46
N PRO A 6 15.51 -59.87 -16.12
CA PRO A 6 16.10 -58.60 -15.65
C PRO A 6 15.20 -57.37 -16.08
N ALA A 7 15.61 -56.11 -16.31
CA ALA A 7 16.95 -55.51 -16.42
C ALA A 7 17.05 -53.99 -16.12
N SER A 8 18.22 -53.61 -15.58
CA SER A 8 19.04 -52.39 -15.79
C SER A 8 18.46 -51.11 -16.43
N PHE A 9 18.74 -49.96 -15.79
CA PHE A 9 19.91 -49.12 -16.17
C PHE A 9 20.40 -48.24 -15.00
N LEU A 10 21.69 -47.88 -15.00
CA LEU A 10 22.34 -47.04 -13.97
C LEU A 10 22.44 -45.58 -14.43
N SER A 11 22.21 -44.63 -13.53
CA SER A 11 22.90 -43.34 -13.54
C SER A 11 23.25 -42.91 -12.10
N ARG A 12 24.35 -42.18 -11.94
CA ARG A 12 25.01 -41.96 -10.64
C ARG A 12 24.41 -40.75 -9.92
N GLY A 13 23.76 -40.97 -8.78
CA GLY A 13 23.47 -39.91 -7.82
C GLY A 13 24.71 -39.56 -6.99
N PHE A 14 25.11 -38.29 -6.95
CA PHE A 14 26.08 -37.80 -5.97
C PHE A 14 25.41 -37.73 -4.59
N PHE A 15 25.71 -38.69 -3.72
CA PHE A 15 25.37 -38.60 -2.31
C PHE A 15 26.32 -37.61 -1.61
N VAL A 16 25.77 -36.51 -1.07
CA VAL A 16 26.45 -35.71 -0.05
C VAL A 16 25.99 -36.24 1.32
N PRO A 17 26.91 -36.66 2.21
CA PRO A 17 26.52 -37.28 3.48
C PRO A 17 26.04 -36.23 4.49
N ALA A 18 24.73 -36.17 4.73
CA ALA A 18 24.16 -35.38 5.82
C ALA A 18 24.41 -36.08 7.18
N ALA A 19 25.37 -35.55 7.95
CA ALA A 19 25.63 -36.03 9.31
C ALA A 19 24.59 -35.46 10.30
N VAL A 20 23.57 -36.25 10.64
CA VAL A 20 22.52 -35.86 11.60
C VAL A 20 23.04 -35.92 13.04
N ARG A 21 23.07 -34.78 13.74
CA ARG A 21 23.29 -34.69 15.20
C ARG A 21 22.35 -33.65 15.81
N GLY A 22 21.17 -34.12 16.26
CA GLY A 22 20.15 -33.28 16.91
C GLY A 22 19.30 -32.45 15.94
N ARG A 23 18.38 -31.65 16.49
CA ARG A 23 17.38 -30.84 15.73
C ARG A 23 17.97 -29.55 15.12
N LYS A 24 19.10 -29.62 14.41
CA LYS A 24 19.60 -28.53 13.55
C LYS A 24 20.24 -29.08 12.28
N VAL A 25 19.84 -28.55 11.14
CA VAL A 25 20.53 -28.74 9.85
C VAL A 25 21.54 -27.61 9.71
N TYR A 26 22.78 -27.93 9.36
CA TYR A 26 23.83 -26.94 9.10
C TYR A 26 24.10 -26.88 7.59
N ALA A 27 24.03 -25.67 7.01
CA ALA A 27 24.62 -25.39 5.71
C ALA A 27 26.14 -25.21 5.88
N ASP A 28 26.93 -25.87 5.03
CA ASP A 28 28.38 -26.00 5.24
C ASP A 28 29.19 -24.81 4.69
N GLY A 29 30.29 -24.49 5.37
CA GLY A 29 31.45 -23.79 4.84
C GLY A 29 31.34 -22.30 4.46
N LEU A 30 30.47 -21.94 3.52
CA LEU A 30 30.71 -20.74 2.68
C LEU A 30 30.41 -19.40 3.36
N CYS A 31 29.27 -19.25 4.05
CA CYS A 31 28.82 -17.95 4.56
C CYS A 31 29.81 -17.28 5.53
N ARG A 32 30.53 -18.07 6.35
CA ARG A 32 31.46 -17.56 7.38
C ARG A 32 32.78 -16.97 6.86
N ARG A 33 33.05 -17.03 5.55
CA ARG A 33 34.20 -16.36 4.92
C ARG A 33 33.83 -15.01 4.30
N TRP A 34 32.60 -14.85 3.80
CA TRP A 34 32.20 -13.64 3.07
C TRP A 34 32.07 -12.43 4.00
N ALA A 35 31.42 -12.58 5.16
CA ALA A 35 31.24 -11.53 6.17
C ALA A 35 32.55 -10.99 6.80
N ARG A 36 33.71 -11.59 6.52
CA ARG A 36 35.03 -11.12 7.01
C ARG A 36 35.94 -10.53 5.94
N GLY A 37 35.52 -10.52 4.68
CA GLY A 37 36.32 -9.96 3.57
C GLY A 37 36.27 -8.44 3.45
N TRP A 38 35.27 -7.78 4.04
CA TRP A 38 34.97 -6.36 3.87
C TRP A 38 35.15 -5.59 5.18
N ARG A 39 36.36 -5.59 5.74
CA ARG A 39 36.79 -4.52 6.64
C ARG A 39 37.40 -3.41 5.80
N PHE A 40 37.08 -2.17 6.15
CA PHE A 40 37.69 -0.98 5.55
C PHE A 40 39.23 -1.10 5.58
N ARG A 41 39.85 -0.69 4.46
CA ARG A 41 41.29 -0.64 4.33
C ARG A 41 41.73 0.73 4.82
N ASP A 42 42.07 0.84 6.10
CA ASP A 42 42.61 2.07 6.67
C ASP A 42 43.98 2.39 6.03
N GLU A 43 43.99 3.28 5.04
CA GLU A 43 45.24 3.90 4.57
C GLU A 43 45.69 4.96 5.57
N VAL A 44 46.61 4.54 6.45
CA VAL A 44 47.30 5.44 7.38
C VAL A 44 48.26 6.34 6.60
N VAL A 45 47.79 7.51 6.20
CA VAL A 45 48.66 8.61 5.75
C VAL A 45 49.17 9.35 6.98
N SER A 46 50.49 9.32 7.18
CA SER A 46 51.15 10.00 8.29
C SER A 46 51.46 11.47 7.95
N GLU A 47 50.88 12.42 8.69
CA GLU A 47 51.36 13.81 8.71
C GLU A 47 51.87 14.20 10.10
N ASN A 48 53.00 14.90 10.12
CA ASN A 48 53.65 15.40 11.34
C ASN A 48 53.17 16.84 11.64
N PRO A 49 53.26 17.32 12.90
CA PRO A 49 52.47 18.47 13.36
C PRO A 49 53.12 19.82 13.07
N GLY A 50 52.30 20.83 12.73
CA GLY A 50 52.72 22.23 12.79
C GLY A 50 51.80 23.23 12.10
N GLY A 51 50.94 23.92 12.87
CA GLY A 51 50.26 25.14 12.40
C GLY A 51 48.82 25.30 12.85
N ALA A 52 48.56 26.21 13.81
CA ALA A 52 47.24 26.82 13.96
C ALA A 52 47.07 27.93 12.90
N PRO A 53 45.84 28.24 12.46
CA PRO A 53 45.10 29.28 13.20
C PRO A 53 43.59 29.03 13.35
N GLN A 54 42.95 29.95 14.06
CA GLN A 54 41.53 29.93 14.45
C GLN A 54 40.57 30.12 13.27
N GLY A 55 39.44 29.41 13.32
CA GLY A 55 38.25 29.70 12.51
C GLY A 55 36.99 29.22 13.21
N LYS A 56 36.04 30.12 13.50
CA LYS A 56 34.72 29.75 14.06
C LYS A 56 33.86 29.19 12.93
N GLY A 57 33.65 27.87 12.91
CA GLY A 57 32.69 27.19 12.03
C GLY A 57 31.45 26.76 12.81
N SER A 58 30.26 27.09 12.32
CA SER A 58 28.99 26.70 12.96
C SER A 58 28.81 25.18 12.90
N GLN A 59 28.42 24.57 14.02
CA GLN A 59 28.21 23.13 14.13
C GLN A 59 26.82 22.77 13.61
N ALA A 60 26.67 22.73 12.29
CA ALA A 60 25.45 22.25 11.62
C ALA A 60 25.29 20.74 11.86
N GLY A 61 24.43 20.38 12.81
CA GLY A 61 24.06 18.98 13.06
C GLY A 61 23.33 18.40 11.84
N ARG A 62 23.98 17.48 11.12
CA ARG A 62 23.38 16.79 9.98
C ARG A 62 22.35 15.78 10.50
N ASN A 63 21.07 16.14 10.43
CA ASN A 63 19.97 15.20 10.66
C ASN A 63 19.83 14.27 9.45
N LEU A 64 20.54 13.13 9.46
CA LEU A 64 20.24 12.03 8.55
C LEU A 64 18.79 11.57 8.81
N ARG A 65 17.92 11.72 7.80
CA ARG A 65 16.57 11.16 7.81
C ARG A 65 16.63 9.81 7.11
N LEU A 66 16.59 8.73 7.89
CA LEU A 66 16.51 7.39 7.32
C LEU A 66 15.06 7.04 6.93
N PHE A 67 14.93 6.15 5.97
CA PHE A 67 13.73 5.32 5.81
C PHE A 67 14.06 3.93 6.37
N VAL A 68 13.06 3.16 6.83
CA VAL A 68 13.29 1.75 7.20
C VAL A 68 12.35 0.85 6.40
N CYS A 69 12.92 0.12 5.44
CA CYS A 69 12.24 -1.06 4.90
C CYS A 69 12.48 -2.21 5.86
N THR A 70 11.55 -3.15 5.95
CA THR A 70 11.74 -4.31 6.82
C THR A 70 11.36 -5.59 6.09
N LEU A 71 12.30 -6.53 6.06
CA LEU A 71 12.05 -7.88 5.60
C LEU A 71 11.52 -8.67 6.80
N THR A 72 10.18 -8.74 6.96
CA THR A 72 9.56 -9.41 8.11
C THR A 72 9.04 -10.81 7.82
N GLY A 73 9.24 -11.70 8.78
CA GLY A 73 8.31 -12.79 9.06
C GLY A 73 7.73 -12.61 10.47
N ASN A 74 6.45 -12.26 10.55
CA ASN A 74 5.60 -12.18 11.76
C ASN A 74 6.25 -11.60 13.03
N THR A 75 6.30 -10.26 13.13
CA THR A 75 6.34 -9.56 14.42
C THR A 75 5.67 -8.19 14.28
N GLY A 76 4.97 -7.73 15.33
CA GLY A 76 3.91 -6.71 15.25
C GLY A 76 4.36 -5.26 15.01
N ILE A 77 4.86 -4.96 13.82
CA ILE A 77 5.08 -3.60 13.30
C ILE A 77 4.07 -3.38 12.16
N ILE A 78 3.34 -2.27 12.20
CA ILE A 78 2.25 -1.96 11.26
C ILE A 78 2.84 -1.35 9.98
N PHE A 79 3.04 -2.20 8.96
CA PHE A 79 3.45 -1.83 7.59
C PHE A 79 2.23 -1.72 6.67
N ILE A 80 1.25 -0.91 7.07
CA ILE A 80 -0.11 -0.98 6.53
C ILE A 80 -0.55 0.44 6.24
N MET A 81 -0.92 0.70 4.98
CA MET A 81 -1.98 1.64 4.68
C MET A 81 -3.27 0.80 4.80
N PRO A 82 -4.30 1.25 5.53
CA PRO A 82 -5.61 0.62 5.47
C PRO A 82 -6.56 1.46 4.63
N THR A 83 -7.56 0.78 4.07
CA THR A 83 -8.60 1.36 3.24
C THR A 83 -9.95 1.21 3.94
N VAL A 84 -10.74 2.28 4.00
CA VAL A 84 -12.14 2.25 4.46
C VAL A 84 -13.04 2.61 3.30
N VAL A 85 -13.83 1.64 2.84
CA VAL A 85 -14.91 1.87 1.89
C VAL A 85 -16.14 2.34 2.65
N VAL A 86 -16.74 3.44 2.21
CA VAL A 86 -17.93 4.05 2.80
C VAL A 86 -19.02 4.07 1.72
N MET A 87 -19.93 3.12 1.77
CA MET A 87 -20.95 2.87 0.75
C MET A 87 -22.29 3.50 1.17
N ASP A 88 -22.84 4.35 0.29
CA ASP A 88 -24.19 4.89 0.43
C ASP A 88 -25.24 3.82 0.11
N VAL A 89 -26.17 3.60 1.04
CA VAL A 89 -27.28 2.63 0.91
C VAL A 89 -28.65 3.31 1.11
N SER A 90 -28.72 4.62 0.87
CA SER A 90 -29.96 5.39 0.97
C SER A 90 -30.89 5.23 -0.26
N LEU A 91 -32.15 5.67 -0.13
CA LEU A 91 -33.17 5.53 -1.18
C LEU A 91 -32.76 6.15 -2.52
N SER A 92 -31.89 7.19 -2.54
CA SER A 92 -31.44 7.80 -3.79
C SER A 92 -30.58 6.84 -4.62
N MET A 93 -29.88 5.90 -3.99
CA MET A 93 -29.09 4.86 -4.64
C MET A 93 -29.95 3.78 -5.33
N THR A 94 -31.25 3.70 -5.00
CA THR A 94 -32.21 2.81 -5.69
C THR A 94 -32.75 3.40 -7.01
N ARG A 95 -32.42 4.66 -7.32
CA ARG A 95 -32.85 5.31 -8.57
C ARG A 95 -32.35 4.51 -9.79
N PRO A 96 -33.18 4.34 -10.83
CA PRO A 96 -32.79 3.63 -12.04
C PRO A 96 -31.71 4.42 -12.80
N VAL A 97 -30.82 3.67 -13.44
CA VAL A 97 -29.85 4.17 -14.40
C VAL A 97 -30.52 4.17 -15.77
N SER A 98 -30.57 5.33 -16.43
CA SER A 98 -31.24 5.47 -17.73
C SER A 98 -30.41 4.82 -18.85
N ILE A 99 -30.70 3.55 -19.13
CA ILE A 99 -30.13 2.79 -20.25
C ILE A 99 -31.24 2.53 -21.26
N GLU A 100 -31.04 2.97 -22.51
CA GLU A 100 -31.88 2.56 -23.65
C GLU A 100 -31.56 1.11 -24.05
N GLY A 101 -31.84 0.14 -23.18
CA GLY A 101 -31.59 -1.29 -23.45
C GLY A 101 -31.60 -2.22 -22.24
N SER A 102 -32.63 -3.08 -22.20
CA SER A 102 -32.77 -4.39 -21.51
C SER A 102 -32.39 -4.63 -20.04
N GLU A 103 -31.55 -3.84 -19.37
CA GLU A 103 -31.15 -4.09 -17.98
C GLU A 103 -31.38 -2.88 -17.08
N GLU A 104 -32.35 -2.99 -16.16
CA GLU A 104 -32.71 -1.96 -15.18
C GLU A 104 -31.73 -1.94 -14.00
N TYR A 105 -30.48 -1.51 -14.23
CA TYR A 105 -29.54 -1.25 -13.14
C TYR A 105 -30.01 -0.08 -12.28
N GLN A 106 -29.84 -0.21 -10.97
CA GLN A 106 -29.92 0.88 -10.00
C GLN A 106 -28.51 1.41 -9.72
N ARG A 107 -28.40 2.63 -9.17
CA ARG A 107 -27.08 3.21 -8.82
C ARG A 107 -26.31 2.33 -7.85
N LYS A 108 -26.99 1.70 -6.89
CA LYS A 108 -26.38 0.72 -5.96
C LYS A 108 -25.77 -0.49 -6.67
N HIS A 109 -26.36 -0.98 -7.75
CA HIS A 109 -25.83 -2.12 -8.51
C HIS A 109 -24.54 -1.73 -9.23
N LEU A 110 -24.51 -0.55 -9.87
CA LEU A 110 -23.28 -0.03 -10.46
C LEU A 110 -22.18 0.22 -9.43
N ALA A 111 -22.54 0.72 -8.25
CA ALA A 111 -21.61 0.96 -7.14
C ALA A 111 -21.00 -0.35 -6.63
N ALA A 112 -21.83 -1.39 -6.45
CA ALA A 112 -21.37 -2.74 -6.12
C ALA A 112 -20.42 -3.28 -7.20
N HIS A 113 -20.75 -3.19 -8.49
CA HIS A 113 -19.86 -3.62 -9.58
C HIS A 113 -18.50 -2.88 -9.59
N GLY A 114 -18.49 -1.56 -9.31
CA GLY A 114 -17.27 -0.77 -9.21
C GLY A 114 -16.39 -1.19 -8.03
N LEU A 115 -17.00 -1.45 -6.86
CA LEU A 115 -16.31 -1.96 -5.69
C LEU A 115 -15.85 -3.41 -5.85
N THR A 116 -16.60 -4.27 -6.54
CA THR A 116 -16.16 -5.63 -6.89
C THR A 116 -14.87 -5.57 -7.73
N MET A 117 -14.83 -4.73 -8.76
CA MET A 117 -13.61 -4.51 -9.57
C MET A 117 -12.42 -4.03 -8.73
N LEU A 118 -12.65 -3.12 -7.77
CA LEU A 118 -11.62 -2.68 -6.83
C LEU A 118 -11.14 -3.84 -5.94
N PHE A 119 -12.05 -4.63 -5.37
CA PHE A 119 -11.72 -5.76 -4.50
C PHE A 119 -11.02 -6.90 -5.25
N GLU A 120 -11.38 -7.19 -6.52
CA GLU A 120 -10.67 -8.14 -7.39
C GLU A 120 -9.23 -7.70 -7.65
N HIS A 121 -9.03 -6.41 -7.95
CA HIS A 121 -7.69 -5.85 -8.12
C HIS A 121 -6.89 -5.93 -6.82
N MET A 122 -7.47 -5.57 -5.67
CA MET A 122 -6.78 -5.63 -4.38
C MET A 122 -6.46 -7.07 -3.96
N ALA A 123 -7.39 -8.01 -4.18
CA ALA A 123 -7.19 -9.44 -3.95
C ALA A 123 -6.08 -10.05 -4.81
N THR A 124 -5.74 -9.44 -5.95
CA THR A 124 -4.72 -9.92 -6.89
C THR A 124 -3.38 -9.22 -6.67
N ASN A 125 -3.39 -7.88 -6.68
CA ASN A 125 -2.22 -7.01 -6.79
C ASN A 125 -1.84 -6.28 -5.48
N TYR A 126 -2.77 -6.19 -4.52
CA TYR A 126 -2.63 -5.42 -3.27
C TYR A 126 -2.96 -6.26 -2.02
N LYS A 127 -2.67 -7.57 -2.07
CA LYS A 127 -3.02 -8.65 -1.11
C LYS A 127 -2.73 -8.37 0.39
N LEU A 128 -1.93 -7.36 0.73
CA LEU A 128 -1.55 -7.01 2.10
C LEU A 128 -2.28 -5.81 2.69
N GLU A 129 -3.02 -5.06 1.87
CA GLU A 129 -3.88 -3.96 2.28
C GLU A 129 -5.03 -4.48 3.15
N PHE A 130 -5.30 -3.79 4.26
CA PHE A 130 -6.47 -4.08 5.10
C PHE A 130 -7.63 -3.20 4.68
N THR A 131 -8.76 -3.80 4.30
CA THR A 131 -9.95 -3.08 3.86
C THR A 131 -11.11 -3.32 4.81
N ALA A 132 -11.82 -2.26 5.19
CA ALA A 132 -13.09 -2.32 5.92
C ALA A 132 -14.23 -1.78 5.05
N LEU A 133 -15.45 -2.28 5.27
CA LEU A 133 -16.68 -1.82 4.61
C LEU A 133 -17.64 -1.23 5.64
N VAL A 134 -17.87 0.07 5.53
CA VAL A 134 -18.92 0.82 6.24
C VAL A 134 -20.04 1.10 5.26
N VAL A 135 -21.29 0.85 5.67
CA VAL A 135 -22.48 1.31 4.94
C VAL A 135 -23.12 2.47 5.71
N PHE A 136 -23.74 3.40 4.99
CA PHE A 136 -24.47 4.49 5.63
C PHE A 136 -25.75 4.90 4.92
N SER A 137 -26.70 5.31 5.75
CA SER A 137 -27.90 6.05 5.40
C SER A 137 -28.19 6.99 6.58
N SER A 138 -29.32 6.84 7.30
CA SER A 138 -29.64 7.69 8.46
C SER A 138 -28.78 7.38 9.68
N LEU A 139 -28.35 6.13 9.77
CA LEU A 139 -27.32 5.60 10.65
C LEU A 139 -26.18 5.06 9.78
N TRP A 140 -25.06 4.70 10.39
CA TRP A 140 -23.97 3.98 9.74
C TRP A 140 -23.72 2.66 10.47
N GLU A 141 -23.21 1.67 9.74
CA GLU A 141 -22.88 0.35 10.27
C GLU A 141 -21.56 -0.14 9.66
N LEU A 142 -20.72 -0.77 10.50
CA LEU A 142 -19.52 -1.46 10.06
C LEU A 142 -19.91 -2.88 9.61
N MET A 143 -20.25 -3.04 8.33
CA MET A 143 -20.64 -4.33 7.74
C MET A 143 -19.50 -5.34 7.78
N VAL A 144 -18.27 -4.89 7.47
CA VAL A 144 -17.08 -5.74 7.49
C VAL A 144 -15.93 -4.99 8.18
N PRO A 145 -15.39 -5.49 9.31
CA PRO A 145 -14.21 -4.90 9.95
C PRO A 145 -12.96 -5.08 9.07
N PHE A 146 -11.85 -4.42 9.42
CA PHE A 146 -10.61 -4.51 8.63
C PHE A 146 -10.17 -5.94 8.38
N THR A 147 -10.17 -6.34 7.11
CA THR A 147 -9.83 -7.69 6.66
C THR A 147 -8.94 -7.65 5.42
N ARG A 148 -8.29 -8.78 5.15
CA ARG A 148 -7.62 -9.08 3.86
C ARG A 148 -8.41 -10.10 3.03
N ASP A 149 -9.53 -10.58 3.56
CA ASP A 149 -10.41 -11.52 2.86
C ASP A 149 -11.41 -10.76 1.99
N TYR A 150 -10.97 -10.45 0.77
CA TYR A 150 -11.77 -9.73 -0.22
C TYR A 150 -13.03 -10.49 -0.66
N ASN A 151 -13.12 -11.80 -0.45
CA ASN A 151 -14.35 -12.56 -0.71
C ASN A 151 -15.46 -12.11 0.25
N THR A 152 -15.14 -11.96 1.55
CA THR A 152 -16.13 -11.49 2.55
C THR A 152 -16.63 -10.07 2.26
N LEU A 153 -15.77 -9.21 1.70
CA LEU A 153 -16.13 -7.87 1.27
C LEU A 153 -17.07 -7.90 0.04
N GLN A 154 -16.83 -8.79 -0.93
CA GLN A 154 -17.71 -8.99 -2.11
C GLN A 154 -19.05 -9.64 -1.75
N GLU A 155 -19.05 -10.61 -0.82
CA GLU A 155 -20.29 -11.22 -0.29
C GLU A 155 -21.15 -10.19 0.44
N ALA A 156 -20.54 -9.27 1.18
CA ALA A 156 -21.26 -8.17 1.84
C ALA A 156 -21.91 -7.20 0.84
N LEU A 157 -21.25 -6.90 -0.28
CA LEU A 157 -21.85 -6.08 -1.35
C LEU A 157 -23.08 -6.75 -2.00
N SER A 158 -23.11 -8.09 -2.04
CA SER A 158 -24.22 -8.84 -2.66
C SER A 158 -25.49 -8.85 -1.82
N ASN A 159 -25.40 -8.52 -0.53
CA ASN A 159 -26.49 -8.62 0.46
C ASN A 159 -26.85 -7.26 1.08
N MET A 160 -26.73 -6.16 0.31
CA MET A 160 -27.02 -4.80 0.81
C MET A 160 -28.52 -4.47 0.81
N ASP A 161 -29.06 -4.18 1.99
CA ASP A 161 -30.41 -3.64 2.20
C ASP A 161 -30.54 -2.16 1.79
N ASP A 162 -31.78 -1.74 1.51
CA ASP A 162 -32.13 -0.35 1.15
C ASP A 162 -32.65 0.44 2.36
N TYR A 163 -32.06 1.61 2.64
CA TYR A 163 -32.35 2.45 3.79
C TYR A 163 -32.81 3.87 3.40
N ASP A 164 -33.19 4.69 4.37
CA ASP A 164 -34.00 5.92 4.17
C ASP A 164 -33.25 7.16 3.61
N LYS A 165 -32.44 7.85 4.42
CA LYS A 165 -31.89 9.20 4.11
C LYS A 165 -30.39 9.27 4.36
N THR A 166 -29.62 10.00 3.55
CA THR A 166 -28.18 10.18 3.80
C THR A 166 -27.88 11.01 5.06
N CYS A 167 -26.94 10.56 5.89
CA CYS A 167 -26.38 11.28 7.05
C CYS A 167 -24.85 11.13 7.11
N LEU A 168 -24.17 11.56 6.03
CA LEU A 168 -22.73 11.38 5.79
C LEU A 168 -21.82 11.84 6.96
N GLU A 169 -22.16 12.93 7.65
CA GLU A 169 -21.37 13.40 8.81
C GLU A 169 -21.26 12.31 9.91
N SER A 170 -22.35 11.60 10.17
CA SER A 170 -22.38 10.51 11.16
C SER A 170 -21.48 9.34 10.74
N ALA A 171 -21.52 8.99 9.45
CA ALA A 171 -20.67 7.96 8.87
C ALA A 171 -19.19 8.31 8.96
N LEU A 172 -18.81 9.56 8.63
CA LEU A 172 -17.43 10.04 8.74
C LEU A 172 -16.92 10.05 10.19
N VAL A 173 -17.77 10.35 11.18
CA VAL A 173 -17.43 10.16 12.61
C VAL A 173 -17.21 8.67 12.92
N GLY A 174 -18.01 7.77 12.34
CA GLY A 174 -17.78 6.32 12.40
C GLY A 174 -16.43 5.90 11.84
N VAL A 175 -16.06 6.40 10.64
CA VAL A 175 -14.74 6.19 10.02
C VAL A 175 -13.61 6.65 10.94
N CYS A 176 -13.74 7.83 11.56
CA CYS A 176 -12.75 8.31 12.53
C CYS A 176 -12.55 7.30 13.68
N ASN A 177 -13.65 6.82 14.27
CA ASN A 177 -13.61 5.92 15.41
C ASN A 177 -12.98 4.56 15.05
N ILE A 178 -13.38 3.92 13.94
CA ILE A 178 -12.86 2.59 13.58
C ILE A 178 -11.37 2.63 13.22
N VAL A 179 -10.90 3.68 12.52
CA VAL A 179 -9.48 3.81 12.17
C VAL A 179 -8.65 4.08 13.42
N GLN A 180 -9.09 5.00 14.29
CA GLN A 180 -8.36 5.30 15.52
C GLN A 180 -8.35 4.15 16.53
N GLN A 181 -9.40 3.32 16.57
CA GLN A 181 -9.48 2.15 17.45
C GLN A 181 -8.51 1.04 17.03
N GLU A 182 -8.39 0.77 15.72
CA GLU A 182 -7.59 -0.34 15.19
C GLU A 182 -6.14 0.05 14.87
N TRP A 183 -5.93 1.23 14.29
CA TRP A 183 -4.63 1.68 13.76
C TRP A 183 -4.04 2.91 14.48
N GLY A 184 -4.84 3.61 15.29
CA GLY A 184 -4.44 4.86 15.94
C GLY A 184 -4.44 6.07 14.99
N GLY A 185 -3.76 7.15 15.39
CA GLY A 185 -3.74 8.43 14.66
C GLY A 185 -2.54 8.65 13.72
N ALA A 186 -1.57 7.74 13.68
CA ALA A 186 -0.30 7.94 12.96
C ALA A 186 -0.20 7.16 11.64
N ILE A 187 -1.17 6.28 11.35
CA ILE A 187 -1.15 5.40 10.19
C ILE A 187 -1.93 6.08 9.03
N PRO A 188 -1.33 6.28 7.85
CA PRO A 188 -2.04 6.84 6.70
C PRO A 188 -3.16 5.92 6.23
N CYS A 189 -4.39 6.43 6.08
CA CYS A 189 -5.58 5.66 5.73
C CYS A 189 -6.30 6.23 4.50
N GLN A 190 -6.65 5.38 3.53
CA GLN A 190 -7.46 5.78 2.38
C GLN A 190 -8.95 5.65 2.71
N VAL A 191 -9.77 6.64 2.34
CA VAL A 191 -11.22 6.60 2.53
C VAL A 191 -11.89 6.71 1.17
N VAL A 192 -12.58 5.65 0.75
CA VAL A 192 -13.28 5.56 -0.54
C VAL A 192 -14.78 5.70 -0.30
N LEU A 193 -15.30 6.92 -0.46
CA LEU A 193 -16.72 7.23 -0.35
C LEU A 193 -17.42 6.95 -1.69
N VAL A 194 -18.44 6.09 -1.70
CA VAL A 194 -19.25 5.78 -2.88
C VAL A 194 -20.69 6.26 -2.63
N THR A 195 -21.13 7.27 -3.37
CA THR A 195 -22.46 7.91 -3.21
C THR A 195 -22.94 8.48 -4.52
N ASP A 196 -24.25 8.64 -4.71
CA ASP A 196 -24.82 9.33 -5.88
C ASP A 196 -24.83 10.86 -5.75
N GLY A 197 -24.26 11.39 -4.66
CA GLY A 197 -24.22 12.82 -4.38
C GLY A 197 -25.54 13.38 -3.86
N CYS A 198 -26.54 12.54 -3.52
CA CYS A 198 -27.78 13.03 -2.93
C CYS A 198 -27.57 13.39 -1.44
N LEU A 199 -27.27 14.65 -1.19
CA LEU A 199 -26.77 15.16 0.11
C LEU A 199 -27.79 15.16 1.26
N GLY A 200 -29.01 14.68 1.03
CA GLY A 200 -30.11 14.69 2.00
C GLY A 200 -30.76 16.06 2.18
N ILE A 201 -31.86 16.12 2.94
CA ILE A 201 -32.64 17.34 3.17
C ILE A 201 -32.84 17.56 4.68
N GLY A 202 -32.60 18.78 5.16
CA GLY A 202 -32.87 19.18 6.55
C GLY A 202 -31.72 18.86 7.53
N ARG A 203 -32.06 18.50 8.77
CA ARG A 203 -31.06 18.22 9.81
C ARG A 203 -30.40 16.86 9.55
N GLY A 204 -29.08 16.87 9.38
CA GLY A 204 -28.26 15.72 9.01
C GLY A 204 -27.83 15.69 7.54
N SER A 205 -28.35 16.60 6.70
CA SER A 205 -27.86 16.75 5.33
C SER A 205 -26.45 17.34 5.30
N LEU A 206 -25.64 16.96 4.32
CA LEU A 206 -24.27 17.48 4.19
C LEU A 206 -24.29 19.02 4.08
N ARG A 207 -25.22 19.58 3.28
CA ARG A 207 -25.35 21.03 3.09
C ARG A 207 -25.64 21.77 4.41
N HIS A 208 -26.43 21.18 5.31
CA HIS A 208 -26.66 21.75 6.64
C HIS A 208 -25.43 21.60 7.56
N SER A 209 -24.73 20.47 7.49
CA SER A 209 -23.52 20.23 8.27
C SER A 209 -22.38 21.18 7.88
N LEU A 210 -22.14 21.38 6.58
CA LEU A 210 -21.18 22.35 6.07
C LEU A 210 -21.55 23.79 6.45
N ALA A 211 -22.82 24.19 6.31
CA ALA A 211 -23.28 25.53 6.70
C ALA A 211 -23.17 25.82 8.20
N THR A 212 -23.23 24.79 9.05
CA THR A 212 -23.10 24.92 10.52
C THR A 212 -21.67 24.71 11.03
N HIS A 213 -20.72 24.36 10.17
CA HIS A 213 -19.34 24.00 10.53
C HIS A 213 -18.68 25.03 11.45
N SER A 214 -18.76 26.31 11.11
CA SER A 214 -18.11 27.42 11.84
C SER A 214 -18.77 27.79 13.18
N GLN A 215 -19.94 27.22 13.49
CA GLN A 215 -20.72 27.56 14.69
C GLN A 215 -20.66 26.47 15.77
N ARG A 216 -19.90 25.39 15.55
CA ARG A 216 -19.83 24.22 16.43
C ARG A 216 -18.66 24.33 17.41
N GLY A 217 -18.93 23.99 18.67
CA GLY A 217 -17.90 23.83 19.71
C GLY A 217 -17.23 22.46 19.65
N GLU A 218 -16.19 22.26 20.47
CA GLU A 218 -15.35 21.05 20.48
C GLU A 218 -16.13 19.74 20.60
N SER A 219 -17.23 19.72 21.37
CA SER A 219 -18.05 18.53 21.60
C SER A 219 -18.88 18.06 20.40
N ASN A 220 -18.92 18.82 19.31
CA ASN A 220 -19.70 18.47 18.10
C ASN A 220 -18.99 18.95 16.81
N ARG A 221 -17.66 18.88 16.83
CA ARG A 221 -16.77 19.25 15.73
C ARG A 221 -17.04 18.34 14.51
N PHE A 222 -17.00 18.94 13.32
CA PHE A 222 -17.09 18.20 12.07
C PHE A 222 -15.89 17.22 11.93
N PRO A 223 -16.08 16.00 11.38
CA PRO A 223 -15.03 14.97 11.36
C PRO A 223 -13.84 15.25 10.42
N LEU A 224 -13.93 16.27 9.56
CA LEU A 224 -12.83 16.69 8.68
C LEU A 224 -12.12 17.96 9.22
N PRO A 225 -10.78 18.08 9.06
CA PRO A 225 -9.88 17.07 8.49
C PRO A 225 -9.77 15.86 9.42
N PHE A 226 -9.55 14.68 8.83
CA PHE A 226 -9.42 13.44 9.60
C PHE A 226 -8.27 13.55 10.64
N PRO A 227 -8.39 12.89 11.81
CA PRO A 227 -7.38 12.93 12.86
C PRO A 227 -6.17 12.01 12.62
N PHE A 228 -6.03 11.50 11.39
CA PHE A 228 -4.93 10.68 10.88
C PHE A 228 -4.61 11.13 9.45
N PRO A 229 -3.38 10.89 8.94
CA PRO A 229 -3.05 11.17 7.54
C PRO A 229 -4.02 10.41 6.64
N SER A 230 -4.65 11.08 5.68
CA SER A 230 -5.74 10.46 4.93
C SER A 230 -5.91 11.02 3.54
N LYS A 231 -6.47 10.20 2.65
CA LYS A 231 -6.90 10.61 1.30
C LYS A 231 -8.36 10.27 1.11
N LEU A 232 -9.18 11.27 0.82
CA LEU A 232 -10.62 11.13 0.62
C LEU A 232 -10.94 11.02 -0.88
N TYR A 233 -11.19 9.80 -1.34
CA TYR A 233 -11.63 9.53 -2.71
C TYR A 233 -13.16 9.44 -2.75
N ILE A 234 -13.79 10.25 -3.61
CA ILE A 234 -15.25 10.32 -3.72
C ILE A 234 -15.67 9.81 -5.11
N MET A 235 -16.31 8.65 -5.14
CA MET A 235 -16.79 7.96 -6.34
C MET A 235 -18.26 8.31 -6.56
N CYS A 236 -18.54 9.17 -7.54
CA CYS A 236 -19.89 9.71 -7.74
C CYS A 236 -20.74 8.82 -8.66
N MET A 237 -21.78 8.21 -8.11
CA MET A 237 -22.75 7.38 -8.84
C MET A 237 -23.83 8.22 -9.56
N ALA A 238 -23.39 9.31 -10.17
CA ALA A 238 -24.16 10.29 -10.92
C ALA A 238 -23.27 10.89 -12.03
N ASN A 239 -23.87 11.38 -13.11
CA ASN A 239 -23.10 12.10 -14.14
C ASN A 239 -22.80 13.54 -13.69
N LEU A 240 -21.84 14.17 -14.35
CA LEU A 240 -21.42 15.54 -14.01
C LEU A 240 -22.56 16.56 -14.09
N GLU A 241 -23.44 16.43 -15.10
CA GLU A 241 -24.59 17.31 -15.31
C GLU A 241 -25.58 17.27 -14.13
N GLU A 242 -25.90 16.08 -13.60
CA GLU A 242 -26.81 15.94 -12.46
C GLU A 242 -26.22 16.58 -11.19
N LEU A 243 -24.93 16.34 -10.92
CA LEU A 243 -24.24 16.88 -9.74
C LEU A 243 -24.15 18.41 -9.77
N GLN A 244 -23.88 18.99 -10.96
CA GLN A 244 -23.88 20.44 -11.16
C GLN A 244 -25.28 21.03 -11.08
N SER A 245 -26.31 20.35 -11.60
CA SER A 245 -27.69 20.84 -11.55
C SER A 245 -28.28 20.95 -10.13
N THR A 246 -27.67 20.28 -9.16
CA THR A 246 -28.18 20.14 -7.78
C THR A 246 -27.34 20.85 -6.71
N ASP A 247 -26.26 21.57 -7.07
CA ASP A 247 -25.28 22.15 -6.12
C ASP A 247 -24.59 21.07 -5.25
N SER A 248 -24.61 19.82 -5.72
CA SER A 248 -24.06 18.68 -4.99
C SER A 248 -22.55 18.57 -5.16
N LEU A 249 -22.03 18.93 -6.35
CA LEU A 249 -20.60 18.89 -6.65
C LEU A 249 -19.81 19.82 -5.71
N ASP A 250 -20.19 21.09 -5.62
CA ASP A 250 -19.58 22.12 -4.77
C ASP A 250 -19.49 21.67 -3.29
N CYS A 251 -20.52 20.97 -2.79
CA CYS A 251 -20.53 20.43 -1.43
C CYS A 251 -19.58 19.23 -1.24
N LEU A 252 -19.39 18.39 -2.27
CA LEU A 252 -18.42 17.30 -2.26
C LEU A 252 -16.98 17.83 -2.40
N GLU A 253 -16.75 18.82 -3.26
CA GLU A 253 -15.47 19.53 -3.38
C GLU A 253 -15.10 20.15 -2.03
N ARG A 254 -16.09 20.73 -1.33
CA ARG A 254 -15.90 21.28 0.01
C ARG A 254 -15.52 20.25 1.07
N LEU A 255 -15.82 18.95 0.90
CA LEU A 255 -15.29 17.91 1.79
C LEU A 255 -13.78 17.73 1.61
N ILE A 256 -13.29 17.75 0.36
CA ILE A 256 -11.86 17.62 0.08
C ILE A 256 -11.10 18.86 0.58
N ASP A 257 -11.64 20.07 0.39
CA ASP A 257 -11.10 21.30 1.01
C ASP A 257 -10.93 21.17 2.53
N LEU A 258 -11.95 20.62 3.21
CA LEU A 258 -11.94 20.41 4.66
C LEU A 258 -10.98 19.30 5.09
N ASN A 259 -10.60 18.40 4.17
CA ASN A 259 -9.50 17.44 4.36
C ASN A 259 -8.13 17.98 3.88
N ASN A 260 -7.94 19.31 3.91
CA ASN A 260 -6.73 20.02 3.48
C ASN A 260 -6.35 19.84 2.01
N GLY A 261 -7.29 19.44 1.15
CA GLY A 261 -7.03 19.11 -0.27
C GLY A 261 -6.59 17.66 -0.52
N GLU A 262 -6.40 16.84 0.53
CA GLU A 262 -5.97 15.44 0.39
C GLU A 262 -7.15 14.54 -0.02
N GLY A 263 -7.37 14.43 -1.33
CA GLY A 263 -8.44 13.62 -1.91
C GLY A 263 -8.62 13.86 -3.41
N GLN A 264 -9.57 13.14 -4.01
CA GLN A 264 -10.02 13.40 -5.38
C GLN A 264 -11.48 12.96 -5.57
N ILE A 265 -12.28 13.80 -6.24
CA ILE A 265 -13.60 13.42 -6.76
C ILE A 265 -13.44 12.76 -8.13
N PHE A 266 -14.18 11.68 -8.32
CA PHE A 266 -14.31 10.98 -9.58
C PHE A 266 -15.77 11.08 -10.06
N THR A 267 -15.99 11.79 -11.16
CA THR A 267 -17.28 11.90 -11.85
C THR A 267 -17.26 11.15 -13.18
N ILE A 268 -18.46 10.91 -13.74
CA ILE A 268 -18.62 10.45 -15.12
C ILE A 268 -18.97 11.64 -16.00
N ASP A 269 -18.12 11.87 -17.00
CA ASP A 269 -18.40 12.73 -18.15
C ASP A 269 -19.10 11.89 -19.22
N GLY A 270 -20.40 12.12 -19.42
CA GLY A 270 -21.28 11.32 -20.27
C GLY A 270 -22.33 10.48 -19.53
N PRO A 271 -22.89 9.42 -20.15
CA PRO A 271 -23.97 8.63 -19.56
C PRO A 271 -23.48 7.78 -18.39
N LEU A 272 -24.29 7.70 -17.33
CA LEU A 272 -24.06 6.76 -16.24
C LEU A 272 -24.32 5.33 -16.74
N CYS A 273 -23.27 4.50 -16.81
CA CYS A 273 -23.37 3.10 -17.24
C CYS A 273 -22.19 2.28 -16.69
N LEU A 274 -22.31 0.94 -16.71
CA LEU A 274 -21.32 0.01 -16.16
C LEU A 274 -19.89 0.28 -16.70
N LYS A 275 -19.74 0.47 -18.01
CA LYS A 275 -18.44 0.78 -18.64
C LYS A 275 -17.79 2.04 -18.08
N ASN A 276 -18.56 3.10 -17.88
CA ASN A 276 -18.05 4.38 -17.40
C ASN A 276 -17.71 4.31 -15.89
N VAL A 277 -18.46 3.52 -15.11
CA VAL A 277 -18.14 3.22 -13.71
C VAL A 277 -16.87 2.37 -13.61
N GLN A 278 -16.71 1.32 -14.43
CA GLN A 278 -15.46 0.54 -14.50
C GLN A 278 -14.25 1.43 -14.86
N SER A 279 -14.41 2.34 -15.82
CA SER A 279 -13.36 3.33 -16.14
C SER A 279 -13.08 4.29 -14.97
N MET A 280 -14.09 4.67 -14.19
CA MET A 280 -13.91 5.49 -12.99
C MET A 280 -13.09 4.76 -11.92
N PHE A 281 -13.45 3.52 -11.59
CA PHE A 281 -12.73 2.71 -10.60
C PHE A 281 -11.34 2.31 -11.09
N GLY A 282 -11.15 2.10 -12.40
CA GLY A 282 -9.82 1.96 -13.01
C GLY A 282 -8.90 3.16 -12.72
N LYS A 283 -9.40 4.40 -12.89
CA LYS A 283 -8.62 5.61 -12.55
C LYS A 283 -8.26 5.69 -11.06
N LEU A 284 -9.14 5.23 -10.16
CA LEU A 284 -8.83 5.13 -8.73
C LEU A 284 -7.72 4.09 -8.47
N ILE A 285 -7.79 2.93 -9.14
CA ILE A 285 -6.78 1.86 -9.06
C ILE A 285 -5.40 2.37 -9.54
N ASP A 286 -5.35 3.06 -10.68
CA ASP A 286 -4.12 3.64 -11.24
C ASP A 286 -3.52 4.76 -10.38
N LEU A 287 -4.37 5.50 -9.66
CA LEU A 287 -3.94 6.57 -8.77
C LEU A 287 -3.37 6.01 -7.45
N ALA A 288 -4.10 5.10 -6.81
CA ALA A 288 -3.95 4.83 -5.38
C ALA A 288 -3.58 3.37 -5.04
N TYR A 289 -3.86 2.41 -5.93
CA TYR A 289 -3.68 0.97 -5.70
C TYR A 289 -2.72 0.28 -6.69
N THR A 290 -1.89 1.06 -7.39
CA THR A 290 -0.79 0.52 -8.20
C THR A 290 0.35 0.03 -7.30
N PRO A 291 0.82 -1.22 -7.43
CA PRO A 291 1.99 -1.70 -6.70
C PRO A 291 3.27 -0.96 -7.13
N PHE A 292 4.15 -0.64 -6.18
CA PHE A 292 5.46 -0.07 -6.49
C PHE A 292 6.47 -1.21 -6.76
N HIS A 293 6.85 -1.39 -8.02
CA HIS A 293 7.90 -2.33 -8.41
C HIS A 293 9.27 -1.64 -8.45
N ALA A 294 10.29 -2.35 -7.99
CA ALA A 294 11.67 -1.89 -7.88
C ALA A 294 12.64 -3.06 -8.10
N VAL A 295 13.92 -2.76 -8.29
CA VAL A 295 15.00 -3.76 -8.37
C VAL A 295 15.93 -3.57 -7.18
N LEU A 296 15.97 -4.56 -6.28
CA LEU A 296 16.87 -4.58 -5.14
C LEU A 296 18.23 -5.13 -5.58
N LYS A 297 19.30 -4.35 -5.41
CA LYS A 297 20.67 -4.68 -5.88
C LYS A 297 21.67 -4.69 -4.74
N CYS A 298 22.62 -5.62 -4.78
CA CYS A 298 23.81 -5.67 -3.93
C CYS A 298 25.01 -6.09 -4.79
N GLY A 299 25.69 -5.12 -5.40
CA GLY A 299 26.65 -5.38 -6.46
C GLY A 299 25.99 -6.08 -7.64
N HIS A 300 26.38 -7.34 -7.92
CA HIS A 300 25.79 -8.14 -8.99
C HIS A 300 24.62 -9.03 -8.56
N LEU A 301 24.27 -9.06 -7.27
CA LEU A 301 23.07 -9.77 -6.79
C LEU A 301 21.86 -8.85 -6.99
N THR A 302 20.85 -9.33 -7.72
CA THR A 302 19.63 -8.57 -8.02
C THR A 302 18.38 -9.41 -7.75
N ALA A 303 17.31 -8.78 -7.28
CA ALA A 303 15.97 -9.33 -7.33
C ALA A 303 14.95 -8.24 -7.64
N ASP A 304 13.98 -8.58 -8.47
CA ASP A 304 12.80 -7.76 -8.68
C ASP A 304 11.91 -7.84 -7.44
N VAL A 305 11.44 -6.70 -6.96
CA VAL A 305 10.69 -6.57 -5.69
C VAL A 305 9.50 -5.63 -5.80
N GLN A 306 8.49 -5.89 -4.98
CA GLN A 306 7.39 -4.98 -4.66
C GLN A 306 7.72 -4.29 -3.32
N VAL A 307 7.53 -2.97 -3.25
CA VAL A 307 7.58 -2.20 -2.00
C VAL A 307 6.15 -1.87 -1.56
N PHE A 308 5.78 -2.26 -0.34
CA PHE A 308 4.41 -2.17 0.17
C PHE A 308 4.35 -1.55 1.59
N PRO A 309 3.45 -0.58 1.88
CA PRO A 309 2.59 0.13 0.93
C PRO A 309 3.42 0.97 -0.04
N ARG A 310 2.81 1.53 -1.09
CA ARG A 310 3.50 2.41 -2.04
C ARG A 310 4.13 3.60 -1.29
N PRO A 311 5.45 3.85 -1.41
CA PRO A 311 6.07 5.02 -0.77
C PRO A 311 5.54 6.32 -1.38
N GLU A 312 5.07 7.23 -0.53
CA GLU A 312 4.57 8.53 -0.98
C GLU A 312 5.74 9.48 -1.29
N PRO A 313 5.62 10.36 -2.32
CA PRO A 313 6.60 11.40 -2.56
C PRO A 313 6.67 12.35 -1.36
N PHE A 314 7.88 12.73 -0.95
CA PHE A 314 8.07 13.67 0.16
C PHE A 314 8.71 14.96 -0.34
N VAL A 315 8.27 16.09 0.20
CA VAL A 315 8.84 17.41 -0.09
C VAL A 315 9.99 17.67 0.88
N VAL A 316 11.09 18.19 0.34
CA VAL A 316 12.22 18.72 1.11
C VAL A 316 12.41 20.18 0.67
N ASP A 317 12.55 21.07 1.65
CA ASP A 317 12.47 22.53 1.55
C ASP A 317 11.06 23.09 1.22
N GLU A 318 10.46 23.72 2.23
CA GLU A 318 9.22 24.52 2.12
C GLU A 318 9.50 25.97 1.68
N GLU A 319 10.77 26.41 1.69
CA GLU A 319 11.14 27.83 1.55
C GLU A 319 11.52 28.27 0.12
N ILE A 320 11.98 27.35 -0.75
CA ILE A 320 12.38 27.65 -2.14
C ILE A 320 12.02 26.46 -3.04
N ASP A 321 10.99 26.62 -3.89
CA ASP A 321 10.47 25.64 -4.87
C ASP A 321 10.39 24.17 -4.37
N PRO A 322 9.26 23.74 -3.79
CA PRO A 322 9.12 22.40 -3.23
C PRO A 322 9.23 21.30 -4.31
N ILE A 323 10.39 20.64 -4.39
CA ILE A 323 10.61 19.51 -5.31
C ILE A 323 10.19 18.21 -4.62
N PRO A 324 9.14 17.51 -5.10
CA PRO A 324 8.75 16.21 -4.56
C PRO A 324 9.82 15.17 -4.90
N LYS A 325 10.46 14.59 -3.87
CA LYS A 325 11.42 13.50 -4.04
C LYS A 325 10.69 12.16 -4.04
N VAL A 326 10.82 11.44 -5.16
CA VAL A 326 10.35 10.05 -5.32
C VAL A 326 11.54 9.11 -5.11
N ILE A 327 11.30 7.96 -4.49
CA ILE A 327 12.34 6.94 -4.32
C ILE A 327 12.79 6.34 -5.66
N ASN A 328 14.07 5.98 -5.75
CA ASN A 328 14.62 5.32 -6.91
C ASN A 328 14.01 3.92 -7.12
N THR A 329 13.74 3.55 -8.37
CA THR A 329 13.36 2.18 -8.77
C THR A 329 14.53 1.21 -8.59
N ASP A 330 15.77 1.68 -8.72
CA ASP A 330 16.97 0.92 -8.40
C ASP A 330 17.38 1.12 -6.94
N LEU A 331 17.10 0.10 -6.11
CA LEU A 331 17.39 0.10 -4.68
C LEU A 331 18.78 -0.53 -4.44
N GLU A 332 19.83 0.29 -4.51
CA GLU A 332 21.21 -0.19 -4.37
C GLU A 332 21.67 -0.25 -2.91
N ILE A 333 22.03 -1.44 -2.43
CA ILE A 333 22.66 -1.67 -1.13
C ILE A 333 24.12 -1.19 -1.18
N VAL A 334 24.44 -0.17 -0.40
CA VAL A 334 25.76 0.47 -0.29
C VAL A 334 26.57 -0.01 0.91
N GLY A 335 25.95 -0.68 1.89
CA GLY A 335 26.66 -1.19 3.06
C GLY A 335 25.78 -1.97 4.04
N PHE A 336 26.38 -2.39 5.15
CA PHE A 336 25.71 -3.10 6.26
C PHE A 336 26.17 -2.50 7.59
N ILE A 337 25.27 -2.42 8.57
CA ILE A 337 25.53 -1.89 9.92
C ILE A 337 24.88 -2.83 10.95
N ASP A 338 25.49 -3.02 12.11
CA ASP A 338 24.91 -3.81 13.19
C ASP A 338 23.64 -3.14 13.78
N ILE A 339 22.63 -3.93 14.15
CA ILE A 339 21.39 -3.39 14.76
C ILE A 339 21.69 -2.60 16.03
N ALA A 340 22.74 -2.95 16.76
CA ALA A 340 23.19 -2.23 17.96
C ALA A 340 23.67 -0.79 17.65
N ASP A 341 24.32 -0.58 16.50
CA ASP A 341 24.93 0.70 16.12
C ASP A 341 23.90 1.65 15.50
N ILE A 342 22.99 1.13 14.66
CA ILE A 342 21.88 1.93 14.11
C ILE A 342 20.79 2.21 15.15
N SER A 343 20.68 1.35 16.17
CA SER A 343 19.75 1.45 17.30
C SER A 343 18.28 1.54 16.90
N SER A 344 17.67 2.72 16.91
CA SER A 344 16.27 2.97 16.55
C SER A 344 16.16 4.36 15.92
N PRO A 345 16.58 4.51 14.64
CA PRO A 345 16.60 5.80 14.00
C PRO A 345 15.17 6.34 13.79
N PRO A 346 14.97 7.67 13.82
CA PRO A 346 13.72 8.26 13.37
C PRO A 346 13.57 8.01 11.86
N VAL A 347 12.41 7.52 11.45
CA VAL A 347 12.13 7.16 10.05
C VAL A 347 10.86 7.82 9.56
N LEU A 348 10.85 8.21 8.27
CA LEU A 348 9.69 8.83 7.65
C LEU A 348 8.55 7.84 7.45
N SER A 349 8.85 6.66 6.92
CA SER A 349 7.88 5.61 6.65
C SER A 349 8.52 4.22 6.73
N ARG A 350 7.67 3.20 6.76
CA ARG A 350 8.05 1.79 6.89
C ARG A 350 7.36 0.95 5.83
N HIS A 351 8.14 0.14 5.10
CA HIS A 351 7.62 -0.69 4.00
C HIS A 351 8.18 -2.11 4.04
N LEU A 352 7.36 -3.07 3.60
CA LEU A 352 7.75 -4.42 3.26
C LEU A 352 8.40 -4.44 1.88
N VAL A 353 9.41 -5.28 1.71
CA VAL A 353 10.07 -5.55 0.42
C VAL A 353 9.87 -7.02 0.09
N LEU A 354 9.12 -7.30 -0.97
CA LEU A 354 8.65 -8.64 -1.30
C LEU A 354 9.18 -9.05 -2.67
N PRO A 355 9.78 -10.24 -2.86
CA PRO A 355 10.22 -10.68 -4.17
C PRO A 355 9.02 -10.92 -5.10
N ILE A 356 9.10 -10.40 -6.32
CA ILE A 356 8.12 -10.68 -7.38
C ILE A 356 8.69 -11.67 -8.40
N ALA A 357 7.84 -12.56 -8.91
CA ALA A 357 8.20 -13.51 -9.94
C ALA A 357 7.92 -12.91 -11.33
N LEU A 358 8.86 -12.11 -11.85
CA LEU A 358 8.76 -11.62 -13.23
C LEU A 358 9.08 -12.76 -14.20
N ASN A 359 8.04 -13.26 -14.89
CA ASN A 359 8.23 -14.04 -16.11
C ASN A 359 8.80 -13.11 -17.18
N LYS A 360 9.91 -13.47 -17.82
CA LYS A 360 10.62 -12.63 -18.80
C LYS A 360 9.99 -12.61 -20.20
N GLU A 361 8.72 -12.97 -20.32
CA GLU A 361 7.95 -12.97 -21.56
C GLU A 361 6.56 -12.38 -21.27
N GLY A 362 6.23 -11.23 -21.88
CA GLY A 362 4.88 -10.65 -21.90
C GLY A 362 4.64 -9.37 -21.10
N ASP A 363 5.07 -8.22 -21.65
CA ASP A 363 4.42 -6.90 -21.38
C ASP A 363 3.88 -6.30 -22.70
N GLU A 364 3.40 -7.18 -23.57
CA GLU A 364 2.56 -6.84 -24.72
C GLU A 364 1.40 -7.84 -24.77
N VAL A 365 0.21 -7.34 -25.14
CA VAL A 365 -1.07 -8.07 -25.25
C VAL A 365 -1.83 -8.33 -23.94
N GLY A 366 -2.44 -7.27 -23.41
CA GLY A 366 -3.91 -7.12 -23.41
C GLY A 366 -4.74 -8.01 -22.48
N THR A 367 -5.64 -7.36 -21.73
CA THR A 367 -6.76 -7.98 -20.99
C THR A 367 -7.62 -8.87 -21.91
N GLY A 368 -7.36 -10.18 -21.90
CA GLY A 368 -8.10 -11.21 -22.61
C GLY A 368 -8.59 -12.27 -21.64
N ILE A 369 -9.90 -12.50 -21.61
CA ILE A 369 -10.55 -13.40 -20.65
C ILE A 369 -10.26 -14.87 -21.04
N THR A 370 -9.48 -15.58 -20.22
CA THR A 370 -9.55 -17.04 -20.09
C THR A 370 -9.47 -17.44 -18.62
N ASP A 371 -10.28 -18.44 -18.27
CA ASP A 371 -10.58 -18.90 -16.91
C ASP A 371 -9.63 -20.04 -16.52
N ASP A 372 -8.50 -19.71 -15.86
CA ASP A 372 -7.46 -20.68 -15.49
C ASP A 372 -6.94 -20.49 -14.05
N ASN A 373 -7.76 -20.89 -13.07
CA ASN A 373 -7.37 -20.95 -11.64
C ASN A 373 -6.27 -21.99 -11.31
N GLU A 374 -5.82 -22.79 -12.29
CA GLU A 374 -4.79 -23.82 -12.07
C GLU A 374 -3.35 -23.28 -12.17
N ASP A 375 -3.12 -22.13 -12.83
CA ASP A 375 -1.78 -21.65 -13.16
C ASP A 375 -1.08 -20.76 -12.11
N GLU A 376 -1.79 -20.01 -11.25
CA GLU A 376 -1.12 -19.27 -10.17
C GLU A 376 -0.35 -20.21 -9.22
N ASN A 377 -0.90 -21.40 -8.95
CA ASN A 377 -0.29 -22.38 -8.06
C ASN A 377 0.91 -23.08 -8.72
N SER A 378 0.86 -23.29 -10.05
CA SER A 378 1.98 -23.84 -10.82
C SER A 378 3.14 -22.83 -10.89
N ALA A 379 2.84 -21.55 -11.19
CA ALA A 379 3.80 -20.45 -11.24
C ALA A 379 4.48 -20.20 -9.89
N ASN A 380 3.72 -20.11 -8.79
CA ASN A 380 4.28 -19.94 -7.45
C ASN A 380 5.17 -21.13 -7.02
N GLN A 381 4.83 -22.35 -7.42
CA GLN A 381 5.67 -23.53 -7.17
C GLN A 381 6.94 -23.60 -8.03
N ILE A 382 6.99 -22.90 -9.17
CA ILE A 382 8.20 -22.73 -9.98
C ILE A 382 9.06 -21.63 -9.37
N ALA A 383 8.48 -20.45 -9.09
CA ALA A 383 9.16 -19.33 -8.44
C ALA A 383 9.78 -19.73 -7.09
N GLY A 384 9.05 -20.49 -6.25
CA GLY A 384 9.54 -20.99 -4.96
C GLY A 384 10.71 -21.99 -5.03
N LYS A 385 11.06 -22.49 -6.22
CA LYS A 385 12.25 -23.33 -6.45
C LYS A 385 13.44 -22.54 -6.99
N ILE A 386 13.24 -21.32 -7.45
CA ILE A 386 14.31 -20.44 -7.97
C ILE A 386 14.97 -19.72 -6.78
N PRO A 387 16.31 -19.77 -6.63
CA PRO A 387 16.99 -19.03 -5.57
C PRO A 387 16.78 -17.52 -5.72
N ASN A 388 16.10 -16.90 -4.76
CA ASN A 388 15.82 -15.46 -4.78
C ASN A 388 16.73 -14.70 -3.79
N PHE A 389 17.30 -13.57 -4.24
CA PHE A 389 18.21 -12.75 -3.43
C PHE A 389 17.55 -12.21 -2.15
N CYS A 390 16.27 -11.85 -2.17
CA CYS A 390 15.56 -11.34 -0.98
C CYS A 390 15.51 -12.37 0.15
N VAL A 391 15.36 -13.66 -0.17
CA VAL A 391 15.35 -14.76 0.81
C VAL A 391 16.73 -14.93 1.44
N LEU A 392 17.80 -14.86 0.62
CA LEU A 392 19.18 -14.90 1.09
C LEU A 392 19.53 -13.69 1.98
N LEU A 393 19.14 -12.49 1.54
CA LEU A 393 19.38 -11.24 2.26
C LEU A 393 18.65 -11.23 3.61
N HIS A 394 17.34 -11.47 3.63
CA HIS A 394 16.55 -11.56 4.87
C HIS A 394 17.13 -12.60 5.85
N GLY A 395 17.44 -13.80 5.36
CA GLY A 395 18.02 -14.86 6.17
C GLY A 395 19.37 -14.47 6.77
N SER A 396 20.20 -13.74 6.03
CA SER A 396 21.53 -13.29 6.48
C SER A 396 21.44 -12.14 7.49
N LEU A 397 20.63 -11.11 7.20
CA LEU A 397 20.40 -9.97 8.11
C LEU A 397 19.87 -10.44 9.47
N LYS A 398 18.91 -11.38 9.47
CA LYS A 398 18.33 -11.96 10.69
C LYS A 398 19.31 -12.81 11.50
N VAL A 399 20.21 -13.55 10.84
CA VAL A 399 21.18 -14.43 11.53
C VAL A 399 22.34 -13.64 12.12
N GLU A 400 22.84 -12.64 11.40
CA GLU A 400 23.99 -11.83 11.84
C GLU A 400 23.57 -10.62 12.72
N GLY A 401 22.28 -10.25 12.75
CA GLY A 401 21.79 -9.12 13.56
C GLY A 401 22.14 -7.76 12.94
N MET A 402 22.14 -7.68 11.61
CA MET A 402 22.52 -6.50 10.83
C MET A 402 21.33 -5.88 10.09
N VAL A 403 21.54 -4.66 9.61
CA VAL A 403 20.68 -3.94 8.65
C VAL A 403 21.48 -3.64 7.37
N ALA A 404 20.83 -3.65 6.22
CA ALA A 404 21.45 -3.23 4.95
C ALA A 404 21.12 -1.76 4.67
N ILE A 405 22.10 -0.95 4.31
CA ILE A 405 21.94 0.46 3.96
C ILE A 405 21.77 0.57 2.45
N VAL A 406 20.70 1.25 2.01
CA VAL A 406 20.27 1.39 0.61
C VAL A 406 20.18 2.86 0.22
N GLN A 407 20.60 3.17 -1.00
CA GLN A 407 20.48 4.51 -1.59
C GLN A 407 19.10 4.71 -2.24
N LEU A 408 18.36 5.74 -1.81
CA LEU A 408 17.02 6.06 -2.33
C LEU A 408 16.99 7.09 -3.46
N GLY A 409 18.09 7.78 -3.74
CA GLY A 409 18.14 8.85 -4.74
C GLY A 409 19.58 9.27 -5.04
N LYS A 410 19.75 10.06 -6.10
CA LYS A 410 21.07 10.57 -6.50
C LYS A 410 21.55 11.67 -5.55
N GLU A 411 22.85 11.69 -5.29
CA GLU A 411 23.51 12.70 -4.47
C GLU A 411 23.48 14.08 -5.13
N GLU A 412 22.49 14.89 -4.79
CA GLU A 412 22.73 16.32 -4.56
C GLU A 412 22.05 16.74 -3.23
N VAL A 413 22.90 17.00 -2.23
CA VAL A 413 22.64 17.75 -0.99
C VAL A 413 21.91 17.06 0.19
N THR A 414 21.17 15.95 0.04
CA THR A 414 20.59 15.26 1.23
C THR A 414 20.75 13.72 1.26
N ASP A 415 21.50 13.24 2.26
CA ASP A 415 21.72 11.83 2.59
C ASP A 415 20.42 11.12 3.02
N HIS A 416 19.69 10.53 2.07
CA HIS A 416 18.51 9.72 2.34
C HIS A 416 18.81 8.23 2.21
N LEU A 417 19.11 7.62 3.35
CA LEU A 417 19.45 6.21 3.46
C LEU A 417 18.21 5.39 3.86
N LEU A 418 17.91 4.35 3.09
CA LEU A 418 16.97 3.31 3.48
C LEU A 418 17.73 2.22 4.25
N ALA A 419 17.47 2.06 5.55
CA ALA A 419 17.92 0.89 6.28
C ALA A 419 16.91 -0.26 6.07
N ILE A 420 17.26 -1.27 5.29
CA ILE A 420 16.54 -2.54 5.28
C ILE A 420 16.89 -3.29 6.56
N THR A 421 15.97 -3.31 7.52
CA THR A 421 16.12 -4.01 8.80
C THR A 421 15.43 -5.37 8.78
N TRP A 422 15.77 -6.21 9.76
CA TRP A 422 14.87 -7.28 10.19
C TRP A 422 13.87 -6.73 11.23
N GLY A 423 12.68 -7.33 11.29
CA GLY A 423 11.62 -7.07 12.27
C GLY A 423 10.99 -8.38 12.73
#